data_AF-A0A1H4BMD3-F1
#
_entry.id   AF-A0A1H4BMD3-F1
#
_cell.length_a   1.000
_cell.length_b   1.000
_cell.length_c   1.000
_cell.angle_alpha   90.00
_cell.angle_beta   90.00
_cell.angle_gamma   90.00
#
_symmetry.space_group_name_H-M   'P 1'
#
loop_
_entity.id
_entity.type
_entity.pdbx_description
1 polymer ?
#
loop_
_entity_poly.entity_id
_entity_poly.type
_entity_poly.pdbx_seq_one_letter_code
_entity_poly.pdbx_strand_id
1 'polypeptide(L)'
;MSVDPRRKLIGDDEHGWSKEEVFNFEGGCYAKCVNLTKESEPQIYNAIKYGTLLENTTFFDGSKNVNYSDISKTENTRAAYPIDFIENIARPSIGGTPKNIFFLTADAFGVLPPISKLSIDQAMYHFISGYTAKVAGTETGIIEPEATFSACFGKPFYHYIQCIMLRCSAKNYEMIE
;
A
#
# COMPACT_ATOMS: atom_id res chain seq x y z
N MET A 1 -1.96 -8.40 0.42
CA MET A 1 -2.18 -6.97 0.78
C MET A 1 -2.53 -6.86 2.27
N SER A 2 -2.25 -5.71 2.89
CA SER A 2 -2.27 -5.49 4.36
C SER A 2 -3.60 -5.84 5.04
N VAL A 3 -4.71 -5.72 4.30
CA VAL A 3 -6.06 -6.07 4.72
C VAL A 3 -6.34 -7.56 4.48
N ASP A 4 -5.87 -8.43 5.39
CA ASP A 4 -6.13 -9.89 5.39
C ASP A 4 -7.12 -10.24 6.52
N PRO A 5 -8.20 -11.01 6.29
CA PRO A 5 -9.17 -11.37 7.33
C PRO A 5 -8.57 -12.12 8.52
N ARG A 6 -7.38 -12.73 8.38
CA ARG A 6 -6.67 -13.47 9.43
C ARG A 6 -5.67 -12.60 10.20
N ARG A 7 -5.49 -11.32 9.82
CA ARG A 7 -4.51 -10.41 10.42
C ARG A 7 -5.19 -9.12 10.85
N LYS A 8 -4.73 -8.57 11.98
CA LYS A 8 -5.15 -7.25 12.43
C LYS A 8 -4.38 -6.18 11.65
N LEU A 9 -5.09 -5.27 11.00
CA LEU A 9 -4.50 -4.10 10.33
C LEU A 9 -3.95 -3.12 11.36
N ILE A 10 -2.68 -2.73 11.22
CA ILE A 10 -2.05 -1.66 12.03
C ILE A 10 -2.29 -0.31 11.34
N GLY A 11 -2.07 -0.26 10.03
CA GLY A 11 -2.41 0.81 9.10
C GLY A 11 -2.06 0.39 7.67
N ASP A 12 -2.40 1.20 6.68
CA ASP A 12 -2.27 0.87 5.27
C ASP A 12 -1.03 1.45 4.58
N ASP A 13 -0.55 2.63 4.99
CA ASP A 13 0.53 3.33 4.26
C ASP A 13 1.72 3.70 5.16
N GLU A 14 1.52 4.54 6.19
CA GLU A 14 2.65 5.13 6.90
C GLU A 14 2.89 4.57 8.31
N HIS A 15 4.04 3.91 8.51
CA HIS A 15 4.45 3.35 9.80
C HIS A 15 5.81 3.85 10.30
N GLY A 16 5.88 4.09 11.61
CA GLY A 16 7.13 4.20 12.33
C GLY A 16 7.61 2.84 12.85
N TRP A 17 8.93 2.65 12.95
CA TRP A 17 9.53 1.45 13.55
C TRP A 17 10.49 1.83 14.69
N SER A 18 10.04 1.64 15.93
CA SER A 18 10.82 1.86 17.15
C SER A 18 11.66 0.62 17.52
N LYS A 19 12.39 0.64 18.64
CA LYS A 19 13.18 -0.53 19.09
C LYS A 19 12.32 -1.78 19.28
N GLU A 20 11.07 -1.63 19.70
CA GLU A 20 10.23 -2.74 20.16
C GLU A 20 9.00 -2.97 19.30
N GLU A 21 8.53 -1.93 18.60
CA GLU A 21 7.21 -1.91 17.96
C GLU A 21 7.20 -1.21 16.60
N VAL A 22 6.17 -1.52 15.81
CA VAL A 22 5.73 -0.74 14.65
C VAL A 22 4.43 -0.06 15.01
N PHE A 23 4.26 1.20 14.62
CA PHE A 23 3.08 1.98 14.95
C PHE A 23 2.63 2.80 13.74
N ASN A 24 1.33 3.00 13.61
CA ASN A 24 0.74 3.79 12.55
C ASN A 24 0.90 5.29 12.84
N PHE A 25 1.23 6.08 11.82
CA PHE A 25 1.18 7.55 11.94
C PHE A 25 -0.24 8.10 11.73
N GLU A 26 -1.08 7.33 11.04
CA GLU A 26 -2.39 7.77 10.57
C GLU A 26 -3.56 7.34 11.47
N GLY A 27 -4.70 8.01 11.32
CA GLY A 27 -5.98 7.64 11.95
C GLY A 27 -7.01 7.05 10.96
N GLY A 28 -6.60 6.82 9.72
CA GLY A 28 -7.47 6.46 8.61
C GLY A 28 -6.74 5.60 7.59
N CYS A 29 -7.42 5.35 6.46
CA CYS A 29 -6.84 4.77 5.26
C CYS A 29 -7.21 5.64 4.06
N TYR A 30 -6.34 5.65 3.04
CA TYR A 30 -6.55 6.39 1.79
C TYR A 30 -6.52 5.46 0.57
N ALA A 31 -7.53 4.60 0.48
CA ALA A 31 -7.55 3.48 -0.45
C ALA A 31 -7.86 3.89 -1.89
N LYS A 32 -7.18 3.26 -2.86
CA LYS A 32 -7.53 3.33 -4.29
C LYS A 32 -8.83 2.56 -4.53
N CYS A 33 -9.72 3.12 -5.33
CA CYS A 33 -11.08 2.59 -5.52
C CYS A 33 -11.37 2.10 -6.95
N VAL A 34 -10.43 2.22 -7.87
CA VAL A 34 -10.64 1.80 -9.26
C VAL A 34 -10.93 0.30 -9.34
N ASN A 35 -11.99 -0.07 -10.04
CA ASN A 35 -12.46 -1.46 -10.19
C ASN A 35 -12.73 -2.18 -8.86
N LEU A 36 -12.96 -1.44 -7.77
CA LEU A 36 -13.27 -2.01 -6.47
C LEU A 36 -14.60 -2.77 -6.53
N THR A 37 -14.56 -4.05 -6.14
CA THR A 37 -15.75 -4.88 -5.98
C THR A 37 -15.80 -5.45 -4.57
N LYS A 38 -17.00 -5.84 -4.14
CA LYS A 38 -17.18 -6.45 -2.81
C LYS A 38 -16.53 -7.83 -2.74
N GLU A 39 -16.44 -8.51 -3.87
CA GLU A 39 -15.87 -9.84 -4.01
C GLU A 39 -14.34 -9.82 -3.95
N SER A 40 -13.71 -8.84 -4.61
CA SER A 40 -12.25 -8.71 -4.61
C SER A 40 -11.71 -8.19 -3.29
N GLU A 41 -12.33 -7.14 -2.73
CA GLU A 41 -11.82 -6.42 -1.56
C GLU A 41 -12.96 -6.08 -0.57
N PRO A 42 -13.56 -7.08 0.09
CA PRO A 42 -14.76 -6.90 0.91
C PRO A 42 -14.57 -5.92 2.07
N GLN A 43 -13.39 -5.90 2.70
CA GLN A 43 -13.13 -5.02 3.85
C GLN A 43 -13.07 -3.54 3.44
N ILE A 44 -12.41 -3.22 2.31
CA ILE A 44 -12.34 -1.84 1.80
C ILE A 44 -13.71 -1.42 1.28
N TYR A 45 -14.40 -2.29 0.53
CA TYR A 45 -15.75 -2.02 0.04
C TYR A 45 -16.73 -1.71 1.19
N ASN A 46 -16.73 -2.51 2.26
CA ASN A 46 -17.60 -2.31 3.41
C ASN A 46 -17.18 -1.12 4.28
N ALA A 47 -15.92 -0.69 4.21
CA ALA A 47 -15.45 0.52 4.88
C ALA A 47 -16.01 1.79 4.22
N ILE A 48 -16.36 1.75 2.94
CA ILE A 48 -16.96 2.90 2.25
C ILE A 48 -18.44 3.02 2.65
N LYS A 49 -18.71 3.91 3.61
CA LYS A 49 -20.04 4.16 4.17
C LYS A 49 -20.17 5.63 4.60
N TYR A 50 -21.28 5.97 5.23
CA TYR A 50 -21.46 7.33 5.76
C TYR A 50 -20.27 7.74 6.65
N GLY A 51 -19.65 8.88 6.35
CA GLY A 51 -18.41 9.35 6.98
C GLY A 51 -17.16 9.17 6.11
N THR A 52 -17.22 8.38 5.04
CA THR A 52 -16.15 8.27 4.03
C THR A 52 -16.16 9.47 3.09
N LEU A 53 -14.99 10.00 2.77
CA LEU A 53 -14.80 11.00 1.73
C LEU A 53 -14.34 10.30 0.44
N LEU A 54 -15.17 10.39 -0.61
CA LEU A 54 -14.84 9.89 -1.94
C LEU A 54 -14.18 10.99 -2.76
N GLU A 55 -13.10 10.65 -3.46
CA GLU A 55 -12.35 11.56 -4.31
C GLU A 55 -12.34 11.05 -5.76
N ASN A 56 -12.73 11.92 -6.69
CA ASN A 56 -12.73 11.68 -8.13
C ASN A 56 -13.56 10.48 -8.62
N THR A 57 -14.41 9.88 -7.78
CA THR A 57 -15.37 8.85 -8.21
C THR A 57 -16.60 9.45 -8.92
N THR A 58 -17.39 8.58 -9.54
CA THR A 58 -18.72 8.92 -10.07
C THR A 58 -19.77 7.96 -9.48
N PHE A 59 -21.04 8.26 -9.73
CA PHE A 59 -22.17 7.45 -9.27
C PHE A 59 -22.94 6.94 -10.48
N PHE A 60 -23.64 5.82 -10.33
CA PHE A 60 -24.60 5.41 -11.35
C PHE A 60 -25.73 6.43 -11.46
N ASP A 61 -26.18 6.73 -12.67
CA ASP A 61 -27.24 7.70 -12.93
C ASP A 61 -28.49 7.40 -12.10
N GLY A 62 -29.00 8.43 -11.42
CA GLY A 62 -30.17 8.33 -10.54
C GLY A 62 -29.95 7.52 -9.25
N SER A 63 -28.71 7.15 -8.93
CA SER A 63 -28.36 6.34 -7.76
C SER A 63 -27.38 7.05 -6.82
N LYS A 64 -27.27 6.54 -5.59
CA LYS A 64 -26.21 6.89 -4.63
C LYS A 64 -25.09 5.84 -4.61
N ASN A 65 -25.17 4.83 -5.47
CA ASN A 65 -24.16 3.79 -5.60
C ASN A 65 -22.99 4.33 -6.43
N VAL A 66 -21.78 4.22 -5.88
CA VAL A 66 -20.54 4.60 -6.56
C VAL A 66 -20.28 3.65 -7.73
N ASN A 67 -19.91 4.22 -8.87
CA ASN A 67 -19.47 3.46 -10.03
C ASN A 67 -17.93 3.36 -10.02
N TYR A 68 -17.39 2.33 -9.38
CA TYR A 68 -15.94 2.15 -9.21
C TYR A 68 -15.18 1.83 -10.50
N SER A 69 -15.86 1.42 -11.57
CA SER A 69 -15.24 1.18 -12.88
C SER A 69 -15.20 2.42 -13.77
N ASP A 70 -15.87 3.52 -13.38
CA ASP A 70 -15.82 4.77 -14.14
C ASP A 70 -14.54 5.54 -13.81
N ILE A 71 -13.61 5.45 -14.75
CA ILE A 71 -12.30 6.12 -14.73
C ILE A 71 -12.26 7.33 -15.68
N SER A 72 -13.41 7.84 -16.12
CA SER A 72 -13.48 8.96 -17.08
C SER A 72 -12.75 10.22 -16.61
N LYS A 73 -12.64 10.42 -15.29
CA LYS A 73 -11.85 11.51 -14.68
C LYS A 73 -10.38 11.12 -14.49
N THR A 74 -10.14 9.95 -13.90
CA THR A 74 -8.81 9.43 -13.57
C THR A 74 -8.89 7.96 -13.12
N GLU A 75 -7.81 7.20 -13.29
CA GLU A 75 -7.67 5.87 -12.70
C GLU A 75 -7.28 5.91 -11.20
N ASN A 76 -6.89 7.07 -10.68
CA ASN A 76 -6.53 7.25 -9.25
C ASN A 76 -7.73 7.74 -8.43
N THR A 77 -8.86 7.07 -8.56
CA THR A 77 -10.02 7.29 -7.69
C THR A 77 -9.71 6.81 -6.28
N ARG A 78 -10.16 7.55 -5.26
CA ARG A 78 -9.78 7.32 -3.87
C ARG A 78 -10.96 7.39 -2.90
N ALA A 79 -10.80 6.74 -1.75
CA ALA A 79 -11.68 6.87 -0.60
C ALA A 79 -10.85 7.05 0.68
N ALA A 80 -11.11 8.15 1.40
CA ALA A 80 -10.55 8.40 2.72
C ALA A 80 -11.59 8.04 3.79
N TYR A 81 -11.22 7.15 4.72
CA TYR A 81 -12.10 6.75 5.82
C TYR A 81 -11.31 6.51 7.12
N PRO A 82 -11.94 6.69 8.30
CA PRO A 82 -11.32 6.35 9.58
C PRO A 82 -10.94 4.86 9.63
N ILE A 83 -9.83 4.53 10.30
CA ILE A 83 -9.35 3.14 10.38
C ILE A 83 -10.38 2.24 11.08
N ASP A 84 -11.21 2.80 11.95
CA ASP A 84 -12.33 2.16 12.63
C ASP A 84 -13.42 1.63 11.69
N PHE A 85 -13.39 2.00 10.41
CA PHE A 85 -14.32 1.48 9.42
C PHE A 85 -13.95 0.08 8.93
N ILE A 86 -12.69 -0.34 9.14
CA ILE A 86 -12.22 -1.71 8.94
C ILE A 86 -12.52 -2.53 10.20
N GLU A 87 -13.07 -3.73 10.03
CA GLU A 87 -13.50 -4.56 11.17
C GLU A 87 -12.31 -5.15 11.94
N ASN A 88 -11.28 -5.65 11.24
CA ASN A 88 -10.18 -6.39 11.85
C ASN A 88 -8.91 -5.54 12.00
N ILE A 89 -8.91 -4.63 12.97
CA ILE A 89 -7.78 -3.73 13.24
C ILE A 89 -7.07 -4.01 14.57
N ALA A 90 -5.81 -3.58 14.66
CA ALA A 90 -5.07 -3.53 15.91
C ALA A 90 -5.55 -2.33 16.74
N ARG A 91 -5.75 -2.53 18.04
CA ARG A 91 -6.09 -1.46 19.00
C ARG A 91 -5.16 -1.57 20.22
N PRO A 92 -4.28 -0.58 20.48
CA PRO A 92 -3.98 0.58 19.61
C PRO A 92 -3.36 0.12 18.27
N SER A 93 -3.29 1.02 17.28
CA SER A 93 -2.66 0.81 15.95
C SER A 93 -1.14 0.62 16.05
N ILE A 94 -0.73 -0.39 16.80
CA ILE A 94 0.63 -0.74 17.18
C ILE A 94 0.77 -2.26 17.09
N GLY A 95 1.91 -2.73 16.57
CA GLY A 95 2.30 -4.13 16.54
C GLY A 95 3.71 -4.32 17.09
N GLY A 96 4.05 -5.57 17.44
CA GLY A 96 5.41 -5.91 17.86
C GLY A 96 6.42 -5.81 16.72
N THR A 97 7.68 -6.10 17.04
CA THR A 97 8.77 -6.04 16.06
C THR A 97 8.48 -6.93 14.83
N PRO A 98 8.65 -6.43 13.58
CA PRO A 98 8.37 -7.19 12.37
C PRO A 98 9.17 -8.48 12.33
N LYS A 99 8.48 -9.58 11.99
CA LYS A 99 9.11 -10.89 11.76
C LYS A 99 9.43 -11.13 10.29
N ASN A 100 8.63 -10.53 9.41
CA ASN A 100 8.79 -10.57 7.95
C ASN A 100 8.64 -9.13 7.43
N ILE A 101 9.42 -8.77 6.42
CA ILE A 101 9.27 -7.54 5.64
C ILE A 101 9.14 -7.98 4.20
N PHE A 102 8.16 -7.39 3.51
CA PHE A 102 7.86 -7.65 2.12
C PHE A 102 8.17 -6.42 1.30
N PHE A 103 8.97 -6.57 0.25
CA PHE A 103 9.09 -5.55 -0.79
C PHE A 103 8.16 -5.92 -1.93
N LEU A 104 7.20 -5.04 -2.22
CA LEU A 104 6.23 -5.21 -3.31
C LEU A 104 6.75 -4.48 -4.54
N THR A 105 6.88 -5.20 -5.64
CA THR A 105 7.36 -4.66 -6.92
C THR A 105 6.37 -4.99 -8.02
N ALA A 106 5.87 -3.98 -8.72
CA ALA A 106 5.15 -4.20 -9.96
C ALA A 106 6.18 -4.33 -11.10
N ASP A 107 6.53 -5.56 -11.49
CA ASP A 107 7.54 -5.79 -12.52
C ASP A 107 6.93 -5.68 -13.94
N ALA A 108 7.18 -4.56 -14.61
CA ALA A 108 6.70 -4.34 -15.97
C ALA A 108 7.34 -5.28 -17.03
N PHE A 109 8.48 -5.90 -16.71
CA PHE A 109 9.19 -6.78 -17.65
C PHE A 109 8.89 -8.27 -17.45
N GLY A 110 8.24 -8.66 -16.35
CA GLY A 110 7.93 -10.06 -16.04
C GLY A 110 9.17 -10.95 -15.91
N VAL A 111 10.26 -10.40 -15.38
CA VAL A 111 11.56 -11.08 -15.21
C VAL A 111 11.72 -11.61 -13.79
N LEU A 112 11.22 -10.88 -12.79
CA LEU A 112 11.31 -11.30 -11.40
C LEU A 112 10.37 -12.50 -11.14
N PRO A 113 10.77 -13.45 -10.28
CA PRO A 113 9.86 -14.51 -9.85
C PRO A 113 8.79 -13.95 -8.90
N PRO A 114 7.62 -14.60 -8.78
CA PRO A 114 6.52 -14.11 -7.94
C PRO A 114 6.86 -13.92 -6.45
N ILE A 115 7.82 -14.71 -5.94
CA ILE A 115 8.35 -14.56 -4.58
C ILE A 115 9.82 -14.96 -4.54
N SER A 116 10.62 -14.15 -3.85
CA SER A 116 12.05 -14.42 -3.60
C SER A 116 12.39 -14.19 -2.15
N LYS A 117 13.03 -15.18 -1.53
CA LYS A 117 13.66 -15.00 -0.22
C LYS A 117 15.03 -14.35 -0.40
N LEU A 118 15.25 -13.20 0.20
CA LEU A 118 16.47 -12.43 0.03
C LEU A 118 17.49 -12.67 1.13
N SER A 119 18.77 -12.64 0.77
CA SER A 119 19.85 -12.39 1.73
C SER A 119 19.78 -10.94 2.24
N ILE A 120 20.54 -10.64 3.30
CA ILE A 120 20.62 -9.28 3.86
C ILE A 120 21.13 -8.30 2.79
N ASP A 121 22.20 -8.65 2.07
CA ASP A 121 22.78 -7.79 1.04
C ASP A 121 21.82 -7.55 -0.12
N GLN A 122 21.07 -8.59 -0.53
CA GLN A 122 20.02 -8.45 -1.54
C GLN A 122 18.90 -7.54 -1.05
N ALA A 123 18.47 -7.70 0.21
CA ALA A 123 17.40 -6.87 0.76
C ALA A 123 17.84 -5.40 0.83
N MET A 124 19.07 -5.14 1.25
CA MET A 124 19.66 -3.80 1.23
C MET A 124 19.71 -3.22 -0.19
N TYR A 125 20.17 -4.02 -1.15
CA TYR A 125 20.26 -3.63 -2.56
C TYR A 125 18.88 -3.31 -3.15
N HIS A 126 17.90 -4.21 -3.00
CA HIS A 126 16.55 -4.02 -3.52
C HIS A 126 15.83 -2.88 -2.83
N PHE A 127 16.02 -2.68 -1.53
CA PHE A 127 15.42 -1.56 -0.81
C PHE A 127 15.98 -0.22 -1.27
N ILE A 128 17.31 -0.08 -1.41
CA ILE A 128 17.90 1.17 -1.93
C ILE A 128 17.49 1.40 -3.39
N SER A 129 17.46 0.34 -4.20
CA SER A 129 17.11 0.45 -5.61
C SER A 129 15.64 0.84 -5.79
N GLY A 130 14.74 0.20 -5.03
CA GLY A 130 13.30 0.44 -5.08
C GLY A 130 12.72 0.29 -6.48
N TYR A 131 13.15 -0.76 -7.19
CA TYR A 131 12.61 -1.10 -8.50
C TYR A 131 11.12 -1.43 -8.36
N THR A 132 10.30 -0.78 -9.20
CA THR A 132 8.86 -1.04 -9.35
C THR A 132 8.39 -0.37 -10.65
N ALA A 133 7.12 -0.47 -11.00
CA ALA A 133 6.53 0.28 -12.10
C ALA A 133 5.67 1.42 -11.56
N LYS A 134 5.73 2.58 -12.22
CA LYS A 134 4.72 3.61 -12.03
C LYS A 134 3.46 3.16 -12.75
N VAL A 135 2.41 2.91 -11.98
CA VAL A 135 1.09 2.54 -12.52
C VAL A 135 0.41 3.79 -13.06
N ALA A 136 -0.32 3.64 -14.17
CA ALA A 136 -1.09 4.72 -14.78
C ALA A 136 -1.98 5.44 -13.75
N GLY A 137 -2.06 6.77 -13.87
CA GLY A 137 -2.84 7.64 -13.00
C GLY A 137 -2.23 8.01 -11.64
N THR A 138 -1.10 7.42 -11.22
CA THR A 138 -0.47 7.75 -9.92
C THR A 138 0.30 9.07 -9.92
N GLU A 139 0.86 9.48 -11.06
CA GLU A 139 1.51 10.77 -11.28
C GLU A 139 1.00 11.41 -12.59
N THR A 140 1.00 12.75 -12.67
CA THR A 140 0.55 13.47 -13.86
C THR A 140 1.40 13.11 -15.08
N GLY A 141 0.75 12.60 -16.14
CA GLY A 141 1.38 12.30 -17.43
C GLY A 141 1.73 10.83 -17.67
N ILE A 142 1.47 9.93 -16.72
CA ILE A 142 1.74 8.48 -16.86
C ILE A 142 0.50 7.76 -17.37
N ILE A 143 0.61 7.21 -18.58
CA ILE A 143 -0.48 6.58 -19.34
C ILE A 143 -0.29 5.06 -19.49
N GLU A 144 0.95 4.58 -19.45
CA GLU A 144 1.31 3.15 -19.49
C GLU A 144 2.29 2.83 -18.35
N PRO A 145 2.36 1.58 -17.86
CA PRO A 145 3.30 1.19 -16.81
C PRO A 145 4.75 1.49 -17.22
N GLU A 146 5.38 2.42 -16.52
CA GLU A 146 6.78 2.78 -16.76
C GLU A 146 7.66 2.23 -15.64
N ALA A 147 8.65 1.41 -16.00
CA ALA A 147 9.64 0.92 -15.06
C ALA A 147 10.38 2.08 -14.39
N THR A 148 10.50 2.04 -13.06
CA THR A 148 11.13 3.09 -12.28
C THR A 148 11.95 2.55 -11.12
N PHE A 149 12.86 3.38 -10.63
CA PHE A 149 13.64 3.15 -9.44
C PHE A 149 13.31 4.23 -8.41
N SER A 150 12.35 3.92 -7.55
CA SER A 150 11.90 4.78 -6.45
C SER A 150 12.61 4.35 -5.18
N ALA A 151 13.79 4.93 -4.92
CA ALA A 151 14.59 4.58 -3.75
C ALA A 151 13.74 4.40 -2.48
N CYS A 152 13.92 3.26 -1.81
CA CYS A 152 13.17 2.85 -0.62
C CYS A 152 11.65 2.74 -0.81
N PHE A 153 11.19 2.54 -2.05
CA PHE A 153 9.78 2.48 -2.46
C PHE A 153 8.98 3.77 -2.15
N GLY A 154 9.66 4.89 -1.86
CA GLY A 154 9.03 6.12 -1.38
C GLY A 154 9.84 7.39 -1.68
N LYS A 155 10.59 7.40 -2.80
CA LYS A 155 11.49 8.50 -3.19
C LYS A 155 10.86 9.91 -3.10
N PRO A 156 9.58 10.13 -3.45
CA PRO A 156 8.97 11.47 -3.34
C PRO A 156 8.87 12.00 -1.90
N PHE A 157 8.82 11.13 -0.89
CA PHE A 157 8.61 11.50 0.52
C PHE A 157 9.91 11.47 1.33
N TYR A 158 11.03 11.37 0.63
CA TYR A 158 12.26 10.86 1.18
C TYR A 158 13.15 11.94 1.81
N HIS A 159 13.38 11.86 3.13
CA HIS A 159 14.25 12.80 3.83
C HIS A 159 15.55 12.18 4.39
N TYR A 160 15.60 10.90 4.85
CA TYR A 160 16.85 10.23 5.31
C TYR A 160 16.81 8.67 5.30
N ILE A 161 17.89 7.99 4.83
CA ILE A 161 17.97 6.51 4.62
C ILE A 161 18.37 5.68 5.85
N GLN A 162 19.07 6.27 6.81
CA GLN A 162 19.95 5.48 7.68
C GLN A 162 19.21 4.52 8.63
N CYS A 163 17.99 4.84 9.08
CA CYS A 163 17.36 4.11 10.19
C CYS A 163 16.77 2.75 9.81
N ILE A 164 16.23 2.58 8.60
CA ILE A 164 15.63 1.30 8.17
C ILE A 164 16.74 0.31 7.81
N MET A 165 17.74 0.75 7.03
CA MET A 165 18.83 -0.11 6.56
C MET A 165 19.66 -0.71 7.70
N LEU A 166 19.90 0.07 8.77
CA LEU A 166 20.58 -0.42 9.97
C LEU A 166 19.77 -1.47 10.75
N ARG A 167 18.44 -1.45 10.65
CA ARG A 167 17.57 -2.47 11.25
C ARG A 167 17.40 -3.67 10.32
N CYS A 168 17.51 -3.44 9.01
CA CYS A 168 17.54 -4.50 8.00
C CYS A 168 18.78 -5.40 8.11
N SER A 169 19.84 -5.05 8.83
CA SER A 169 20.99 -5.96 8.97
C SER A 169 20.78 -7.13 9.94
N ALA A 170 19.60 -7.27 10.57
CA ALA A 170 19.38 -8.22 11.68
C ALA A 170 18.38 -9.37 11.41
N LYS A 171 17.74 -9.46 10.24
CA LYS A 171 16.62 -10.40 9.99
C LYS A 171 16.57 -10.96 8.56
N ASN A 172 15.66 -11.93 8.35
CA ASN A 172 15.35 -12.50 7.03
C ASN A 172 14.28 -11.66 6.31
N TYR A 173 14.38 -11.54 4.98
CA TYR A 173 13.49 -10.72 4.15
C TYR A 173 12.95 -11.51 2.97
N GLU A 174 11.76 -11.12 2.50
CA GLU A 174 11.11 -11.71 1.33
C GLU A 174 10.70 -10.58 0.39
N MET A 175 10.93 -10.71 -0.91
CA MET A 175 10.26 -9.89 -1.92
C MET A 175 9.09 -10.66 -2.48
N ILE A 176 7.97 -9.97 -2.63
CA ILE A 176 6.76 -10.51 -3.23
C ILE A 176 6.39 -9.61 -4.40
N GLU A 177 5.99 -10.23 -5.51
CA GLU A 177 5.31 -9.58 -6.63
C GLU A 177 3.80 -9.47 -6.36
#